data_AF-A0A849H6W0-F1
#
_entry.id   AF-A0A849H6W0-F1
#
_cell.length_a   1.000
_cell.length_b   1.000
_cell.length_c   1.000
_cell.angle_alpha   90.00
_cell.angle_beta   90.00
_cell.angle_gamma   90.00
#
_symmetry.space_group_name_H-M   'P 1'
#
loop_
_entity.id
_entity.type
_entity.pdbx_description
1 polymer ?
#
loop_
_entity_poly.entity_id
_entity_poly.type
_entity_poly.pdbx_seq_one_letter_code
_entity_poly.pdbx_strand_id
1 'polypeptide(L)'
;MKRGPSLRLLLTSLMLACFVSGCSKEDRAASALAELGEAYSASELGLAKRLSEFTTQYEALAEKYAGTRAAVDAETWLITGTSAAEEEEASVELANLKEAYAESELSRTEKNEEFTSRYEALAGEFWGTEAALEAKFWLIRRAPRDARSATIGEATDAIFARYAESPHIKRLGDLMSSFSVEQREKYFGGLRENSPHAEVRAAVIYDLARYKKRYMRYGMVEDAPETREQVEADLNLLMEEYADLPTGGSTYGVMADALLNAYTDEELAIGQRAPEIIGVTADGKDIRLGQFLGRVVVIDFWGDW
;
A
#
# COMPACT_ATOMS: atom_id res chain seq x y z
N MET A 1 32.29 -9.54 -32.92
CA MET A 1 31.76 -8.15 -33.06
C MET A 1 30.95 -8.06 -34.34
N LYS A 2 29.62 -8.19 -34.27
CA LYS A 2 28.71 -7.92 -35.40
C LYS A 2 28.07 -6.56 -35.15
N ARG A 3 28.31 -5.59 -36.03
CA ARG A 3 27.66 -4.26 -35.98
C ARG A 3 26.23 -4.42 -36.50
N GLY A 4 25.25 -4.18 -35.65
CA GLY A 4 23.84 -4.09 -36.04
C GLY A 4 23.59 -2.86 -36.93
N PRO A 5 22.52 -2.87 -37.74
CA PRO A 5 22.21 -1.77 -38.65
C PRO A 5 21.90 -0.48 -37.88
N SER A 6 22.45 0.62 -38.42
CA SER A 6 22.27 1.99 -37.94
C SER A 6 20.81 2.41 -37.95
N LEU A 7 20.28 2.76 -36.77
CA LEU A 7 18.93 3.33 -36.55
C LEU A 7 18.66 4.61 -37.38
N ARG A 8 19.69 5.22 -38.01
CA ARG A 8 19.54 6.46 -38.80
C ARG A 8 18.89 6.28 -40.17
N LEU A 9 18.67 5.04 -40.64
CA LEU A 9 18.11 4.79 -41.97
C LEU A 9 16.58 4.56 -42.00
N LEU A 10 15.91 4.41 -40.85
CA LEU A 10 14.45 4.28 -40.78
C LEU A 10 13.73 5.63 -40.78
N LEU A 11 14.38 6.70 -40.31
CA LEU A 11 13.80 8.05 -40.27
C LEU A 11 13.81 8.79 -41.61
N THR A 12 14.64 8.38 -42.58
CA THR A 12 14.77 9.10 -43.86
C THR A 12 13.78 8.63 -44.93
N SER A 13 13.20 7.43 -44.80
CA SER A 13 12.24 6.91 -45.78
C SER A 13 10.80 7.37 -45.56
N LEU A 14 10.47 7.96 -44.42
CA LEU A 14 9.10 8.41 -44.10
C LEU A 14 8.82 9.86 -44.47
N MET A 15 9.85 10.70 -44.67
CA MET A 15 9.66 12.10 -45.04
C MET A 15 9.22 12.32 -46.50
N LEU A 16 9.33 11.30 -47.37
CA LEU A 16 9.01 11.46 -48.80
C LEU A 16 7.58 11.06 -49.20
N ALA A 17 6.80 10.45 -48.30
CA ALA A 17 5.43 10.01 -48.60
C ALA A 17 4.34 11.03 -48.20
N CYS A 18 4.63 12.00 -47.33
CA CYS A 18 3.62 12.97 -46.85
C CYS A 18 3.50 14.25 -47.69
N PHE A 19 4.29 14.43 -48.76
CA PHE A 19 4.32 15.71 -49.48
C PHE A 19 3.23 15.89 -50.55
N VAL A 20 2.28 14.94 -50.70
CA VAL A 20 1.27 14.99 -51.80
C VAL A 20 -0.20 14.98 -51.34
N SER A 21 -0.51 14.83 -50.05
CA SER A 21 -1.88 15.06 -49.56
C SER A 21 -1.86 15.97 -48.33
N GLY A 22 -2.66 17.05 -48.35
CA GLY A 22 -2.74 18.05 -47.29
C GLY A 22 -3.25 17.50 -45.94
N CYS A 23 -2.43 16.71 -45.24
CA CYS A 23 -2.66 16.32 -43.87
C CYS A 23 -2.60 17.57 -42.98
N SER A 24 -3.59 17.68 -42.09
CA SER A 24 -3.68 18.80 -41.16
C SER A 24 -2.48 18.79 -40.20
N LYS A 25 -2.26 19.91 -39.48
CA LYS A 25 -1.29 19.94 -38.39
C LYS A 25 -1.61 18.85 -37.34
N GLU A 26 -2.90 18.61 -37.12
CA GLU A 26 -3.41 17.60 -36.19
C GLU A 26 -3.02 16.18 -36.60
N ASP A 27 -3.25 15.80 -37.86
CA ASP A 27 -2.96 14.45 -38.35
C ASP A 27 -1.45 14.13 -38.24
N ARG A 28 -0.60 15.13 -38.52
CA ARG A 28 0.85 15.00 -38.39
C ARG A 28 1.29 14.91 -36.94
N ALA A 29 0.62 15.61 -36.03
CA ALA A 29 0.91 15.56 -34.60
C ALA A 29 0.52 14.19 -34.03
N ALA A 30 -0.66 13.68 -34.40
CA ALA A 30 -1.17 12.38 -33.98
C ALA A 30 -0.28 11.22 -34.47
N SER A 31 0.14 11.24 -35.74
CA SER A 31 1.07 10.23 -36.28
C SER A 31 2.41 10.24 -35.54
N ALA A 32 2.98 11.43 -35.30
CA ALA A 32 4.25 11.56 -34.58
C ALA A 32 4.15 11.02 -33.14
N LEU A 33 3.04 11.30 -32.46
CA LEU A 33 2.80 10.79 -31.10
C LEU A 33 2.65 9.27 -31.08
N ALA A 34 1.93 8.70 -32.06
CA ALA A 34 1.75 7.25 -32.18
C ALA A 34 3.09 6.53 -32.42
N GLU A 35 3.90 7.03 -33.35
CA GLU A 35 5.24 6.49 -33.63
C GLU A 35 6.15 6.55 -32.39
N LEU A 36 6.11 7.66 -31.66
CA LEU A 36 6.88 7.82 -30.43
C LEU A 36 6.43 6.86 -29.33
N GLY A 37 5.11 6.65 -29.19
CA GLY A 37 4.54 5.68 -28.26
C GLY A 37 4.88 4.23 -28.60
N GLU A 38 4.90 3.87 -29.89
CA GLU A 38 5.36 2.56 -30.36
C GLU A 38 6.84 2.34 -30.06
N ALA A 39 7.68 3.35 -30.34
CA ALA A 39 9.11 3.29 -30.04
C ALA A 39 9.39 3.18 -28.53
N TYR A 40 8.64 3.91 -27.70
CA TYR A 40 8.71 3.81 -26.25
C TYR A 40 8.35 2.39 -25.79
N SER A 41 7.26 1.83 -26.30
CA SER A 41 6.78 0.50 -25.92
C SER A 41 7.74 -0.60 -26.35
N ALA A 42 8.36 -0.47 -27.52
CA ALA A 42 9.31 -1.43 -28.08
C ALA A 42 10.73 -1.34 -27.47
N SER A 43 11.01 -0.34 -26.66
CA SER A 43 12.32 -0.20 -26.00
C SER A 43 12.56 -1.33 -25.00
N GLU A 44 13.77 -1.91 -25.02
CA GLU A 44 14.21 -2.93 -24.04
C GLU A 44 14.82 -2.31 -22.77
N LEU A 45 14.78 -0.98 -22.63
CA LEU A 45 15.32 -0.28 -21.47
C LEU A 45 14.38 -0.42 -20.27
N GLY A 46 14.95 -0.46 -19.06
CA GLY A 46 14.19 -0.29 -17.81
C GLY A 46 13.48 1.08 -17.78
N LEU A 47 12.41 1.20 -16.99
CA LEU A 47 11.48 2.34 -17.05
C LEU A 47 12.17 3.69 -16.89
N ALA A 48 13.01 3.85 -15.86
CA ALA A 48 13.70 5.11 -15.59
C ALA A 48 14.57 5.57 -16.78
N LYS A 49 15.35 4.65 -17.36
CA LYS A 49 16.22 4.95 -18.51
C LYS A 49 15.41 5.22 -19.78
N ARG A 50 14.32 4.49 -19.96
CA ARG A 50 13.38 4.68 -21.06
C ARG A 50 12.72 6.06 -20.98
N LEU A 51 12.24 6.46 -19.81
CA LEU A 51 11.66 7.78 -19.60
C LEU A 51 12.70 8.88 -19.85
N SER A 52 13.89 8.78 -19.27
CA SER A 52 14.97 9.75 -19.54
C SER A 52 15.29 9.93 -21.04
N GLU A 53 15.31 8.84 -21.82
CA GLU A 53 15.57 8.90 -23.26
C GLU A 53 14.40 9.49 -24.07
N PHE A 54 13.17 9.26 -23.63
CA PHE A 54 11.97 9.67 -24.36
C PHE A 54 11.41 11.01 -23.89
N THR A 55 11.72 11.49 -22.69
CA THR A 55 11.29 12.80 -22.15
C THR A 55 11.60 13.92 -23.13
N THR A 56 12.86 14.04 -23.58
CA THR A 56 13.24 15.09 -24.54
C THR A 56 12.50 14.98 -25.87
N GLN A 57 12.12 13.76 -26.28
CA GLN A 57 11.37 13.54 -27.53
C GLN A 57 9.90 13.95 -27.38
N TYR A 58 9.28 13.63 -26.24
CA TYR A 58 7.91 14.07 -25.93
C TYR A 58 7.83 15.59 -25.70
N GLU A 59 8.82 16.20 -25.04
CA GLU A 59 8.93 17.66 -24.91
C GLU A 59 9.03 18.34 -26.27
N ALA A 60 9.93 17.86 -27.14
CA ALA A 60 10.09 18.38 -28.48
C ALA A 60 8.81 18.20 -29.33
N LEU A 61 8.07 17.10 -29.13
CA LEU A 61 6.78 16.88 -29.79
C LEU A 61 5.73 17.88 -29.31
N ALA A 62 5.59 18.05 -27.99
CA ALA A 62 4.64 18.99 -27.40
C ALA A 62 4.89 20.42 -27.88
N GLU A 63 6.15 20.87 -27.87
CA GLU A 63 6.54 22.21 -28.34
C GLU A 63 6.25 22.38 -29.84
N LYS A 64 6.70 21.42 -30.67
CA LYS A 64 6.53 21.48 -32.13
C LYS A 64 5.07 21.52 -32.55
N TYR A 65 4.21 20.81 -31.84
CA TYR A 65 2.78 20.68 -32.16
C TYR A 65 1.87 21.43 -31.17
N ALA A 66 2.38 22.48 -30.51
CA ALA A 66 1.60 23.28 -29.56
C ALA A 66 0.22 23.69 -30.12
N GLY A 67 -0.81 23.56 -29.27
CA GLY A 67 -2.21 23.82 -29.60
C GLY A 67 -2.96 22.68 -30.29
N THR A 68 -2.34 21.50 -30.44
CA THR A 68 -3.00 20.27 -30.92
C THR A 68 -3.35 19.35 -29.74
N ARG A 69 -4.25 18.39 -29.95
CA ARG A 69 -4.56 17.38 -28.92
C ARG A 69 -3.34 16.50 -28.61
N ALA A 70 -2.58 16.13 -29.64
CA ALA A 70 -1.38 15.31 -29.47
C ALA A 70 -0.29 15.98 -28.61
N ALA A 71 -0.20 17.32 -28.63
CA ALA A 71 0.68 18.04 -27.71
C ALA A 71 0.22 17.93 -26.26
N VAL A 72 -1.08 18.04 -25.99
CA VAL A 72 -1.66 17.84 -24.64
C VAL A 72 -1.46 16.40 -24.17
N ASP A 73 -1.63 15.43 -25.06
CA ASP A 73 -1.41 14.01 -24.74
C ASP A 73 0.08 13.75 -24.44
N ALA A 74 1.01 14.41 -25.15
CA ALA A 74 2.44 14.35 -24.87
C ALA A 74 2.82 14.99 -23.52
N GLU A 75 2.24 16.15 -23.18
CA GLU A 75 2.42 16.78 -21.87
C GLU A 75 1.86 15.92 -20.74
N THR A 76 0.69 15.32 -20.96
CA THR A 76 0.08 14.37 -20.02
C THR A 76 0.97 13.15 -19.82
N TRP A 77 1.54 12.61 -20.90
CA TRP A 77 2.51 11.53 -20.84
C TRP A 77 3.77 11.92 -20.06
N LEU A 78 4.29 13.14 -20.23
CA LEU A 78 5.44 13.61 -19.45
C LEU A 78 5.14 13.62 -17.95
N ILE A 79 3.98 14.16 -17.55
CA ILE A 79 3.57 14.25 -16.14
C ILE A 79 3.36 12.86 -15.53
N THR A 80 2.65 11.98 -16.24
CA THR A 80 2.31 10.64 -15.75
C THR A 80 3.46 9.64 -15.86
N GLY A 81 4.32 9.82 -16.85
CA GLY A 81 5.53 9.02 -17.03
C GLY A 81 6.54 9.30 -15.94
N THR A 82 6.80 10.57 -15.61
CA THR A 82 7.74 10.92 -14.54
C THR A 82 7.31 10.37 -13.19
N SER A 83 6.02 10.47 -12.84
CA SER A 83 5.53 9.91 -11.57
C SER A 83 5.64 8.39 -11.50
N ALA A 84 5.42 7.68 -12.62
CA ALA A 84 5.62 6.24 -12.69
C ALA A 84 7.10 5.84 -12.58
N ALA A 85 8.03 6.63 -13.17
CA ALA A 85 9.47 6.45 -12.98
C ALA A 85 9.85 6.58 -11.51
N GLU A 86 9.41 7.67 -10.88
CA GLU A 86 9.71 7.98 -9.49
C GLU A 86 9.19 6.87 -8.58
N GLU A 87 7.99 6.34 -8.83
CA GLU A 87 7.44 5.20 -8.09
C GLU A 87 8.28 3.92 -8.29
N GLU A 88 8.68 3.58 -9.52
CA GLU A 88 9.51 2.40 -9.78
C GLU A 88 10.89 2.53 -9.10
N GLU A 89 11.53 3.69 -9.22
CA GLU A 89 12.83 3.96 -8.60
C GLU A 89 12.73 3.90 -7.07
N ALA A 90 11.72 4.55 -6.48
CA ALA A 90 11.48 4.51 -5.05
C ALA A 90 11.21 3.09 -4.54
N SER A 91 10.45 2.29 -5.32
CA SER A 91 10.16 0.89 -5.00
C SER A 91 11.40 0.01 -5.03
N VAL A 92 12.28 0.20 -6.04
CA VAL A 92 13.58 -0.49 -6.12
C VAL A 92 14.47 -0.11 -4.93
N GLU A 93 14.59 1.18 -4.62
CA GLU A 93 15.41 1.62 -3.48
C GLU A 93 14.86 1.09 -2.15
N LEU A 94 13.54 1.09 -1.98
CA LEU A 94 12.90 0.53 -0.79
C LEU A 94 13.15 -0.98 -0.66
N ALA A 95 13.09 -1.73 -1.77
CA ALA A 95 13.40 -3.14 -1.78
C ALA A 95 14.86 -3.41 -1.38
N ASN A 96 15.80 -2.66 -1.96
CA ASN A 96 17.23 -2.74 -1.60
C ASN A 96 17.45 -2.41 -0.11
N LEU A 97 16.77 -1.39 0.42
CA LEU A 97 16.85 -1.06 1.85
C LEU A 97 16.32 -2.17 2.74
N LYS A 98 15.20 -2.79 2.38
CA LYS A 98 14.61 -3.91 3.13
C LYS A 98 15.53 -5.14 3.13
N GLU A 99 16.10 -5.48 1.97
CA GLU A 99 17.06 -6.59 1.83
C GLU A 99 18.31 -6.32 2.68
N ALA A 100 18.94 -5.15 2.53
CA ALA A 100 20.11 -4.78 3.31
C ALA A 100 19.81 -4.76 4.83
N TYR A 101 18.62 -4.31 5.24
CA TYR A 101 18.19 -4.35 6.64
C TYR A 101 18.06 -5.80 7.15
N ALA A 102 17.48 -6.68 6.34
CA ALA A 102 17.30 -8.08 6.68
C ALA A 102 18.64 -8.82 6.82
N GLU A 103 19.55 -8.63 5.85
CA GLU A 103 20.86 -9.29 5.78
C GLU A 103 21.91 -8.73 6.74
N SER A 104 21.69 -7.54 7.30
CA SER A 104 22.63 -6.97 8.26
C SER A 104 22.81 -7.88 9.49
N GLU A 105 24.05 -8.06 9.94
CA GLU A 105 24.39 -8.84 11.15
C GLU A 105 24.40 -7.97 12.41
N LEU A 106 24.07 -6.69 12.29
CA LEU A 106 24.03 -5.75 13.41
C LEU A 106 22.93 -6.11 14.41
N SER A 107 23.11 -5.68 15.66
CA SER A 107 22.03 -5.76 16.64
C SER A 107 20.83 -4.91 16.20
N ARG A 108 19.64 -5.23 16.74
CA ARG A 108 18.42 -4.49 16.40
C ARG A 108 18.55 -2.97 16.61
N THR A 109 19.27 -2.54 17.64
CA THR A 109 19.49 -1.11 17.94
C THR A 109 20.40 -0.49 16.90
N GLU A 110 21.55 -1.10 16.62
CA GLU A 110 22.50 -0.63 15.61
C GLU A 110 21.88 -0.59 14.20
N LYS A 111 21.09 -1.62 13.83
CA LYS A 111 20.32 -1.61 12.58
C LYS A 111 19.37 -0.42 12.50
N ASN A 112 18.62 -0.14 13.57
CA ASN A 112 17.69 0.98 13.55
C ASN A 112 18.44 2.32 13.40
N GLU A 113 19.55 2.50 14.11
CA GLU A 113 20.37 3.72 14.02
C GLU A 113 20.95 3.92 12.61
N GLU A 114 21.54 2.88 12.02
CA GLU A 114 22.12 2.95 10.67
C GLU A 114 21.05 3.24 9.62
N PHE A 115 19.95 2.48 9.63
CA PHE A 115 18.96 2.54 8.54
C PHE A 115 17.98 3.70 8.66
N THR A 116 17.82 4.32 9.84
CA THR A 116 16.90 5.46 10.01
C THR A 116 17.22 6.58 9.01
N SER A 117 18.49 6.99 8.90
CA SER A 117 18.89 8.06 7.97
C SER A 117 18.61 7.72 6.50
N ARG A 118 18.73 6.44 6.14
CA ARG A 118 18.47 5.95 4.77
C ARG A 118 16.98 5.93 4.44
N TYR A 119 16.14 5.48 5.39
CA TYR A 119 14.69 5.55 5.23
C TYR A 119 14.17 6.99 5.25
N GLU A 120 14.78 7.89 6.03
CA GLU A 120 14.47 9.32 6.00
C GLU A 120 14.81 9.94 4.64
N ALA A 121 15.97 9.61 4.08
CA ALA A 121 16.37 10.05 2.74
C ALA A 121 15.37 9.57 1.68
N LEU A 122 15.06 8.26 1.62
CA LEU A 122 14.08 7.72 0.68
C LEU A 122 12.72 8.41 0.81
N ALA A 123 12.20 8.53 2.04
CA ALA A 123 10.89 9.11 2.27
C ALA A 123 10.84 10.62 1.97
N GLY A 124 11.97 11.32 2.01
CA GLY A 124 12.09 12.73 1.65
C GLY A 124 12.24 12.93 0.14
N GLU A 125 13.11 12.16 -0.50
CA GLU A 125 13.40 12.23 -1.94
C GLU A 125 12.20 11.84 -2.79
N PHE A 126 11.53 10.73 -2.45
CA PHE A 126 10.43 10.17 -3.23
C PHE A 126 9.06 10.53 -2.66
N TRP A 127 8.90 11.69 -2.01
CA TRP A 127 7.65 12.06 -1.36
C TRP A 127 6.46 12.17 -2.34
N GLY A 128 5.46 11.33 -2.13
CA GLY A 128 4.29 11.16 -3.01
C GLY A 128 4.19 9.78 -3.63
N THR A 129 5.24 8.95 -3.50
CA THR A 129 5.25 7.54 -3.92
C THR A 129 4.76 6.62 -2.79
N GLU A 130 4.22 5.46 -3.16
CA GLU A 130 3.81 4.43 -2.19
C GLU A 130 5.02 3.88 -1.41
N ALA A 131 6.17 3.77 -2.08
CA ALA A 131 7.42 3.40 -1.42
C ALA A 131 7.86 4.40 -0.34
N ALA A 132 7.72 5.71 -0.58
CA ALA A 132 8.00 6.72 0.44
C ALA A 132 7.03 6.66 1.62
N LEU A 133 5.74 6.39 1.37
CA LEU A 133 4.77 6.16 2.43
C LEU A 133 5.15 4.93 3.28
N GLU A 134 5.56 3.84 2.64
CA GLU A 134 6.01 2.65 3.35
C GLU A 134 7.27 2.91 4.19
N ALA A 135 8.22 3.70 3.66
CA ALA A 135 9.38 4.15 4.43
C ALA A 135 8.98 5.00 5.65
N LYS A 136 7.98 5.89 5.54
CA LYS A 136 7.44 6.60 6.71
C LYS A 136 6.84 5.65 7.74
N PHE A 137 6.10 4.62 7.33
CA PHE A 137 5.58 3.63 8.27
C PHE A 137 6.70 2.85 8.96
N TRP A 138 7.79 2.56 8.25
CA TRP A 138 8.98 1.96 8.85
C TRP A 138 9.56 2.88 9.95
N LEU A 139 9.76 4.16 9.66
CA LEU A 139 10.30 5.15 10.59
C LEU A 139 9.43 5.27 11.85
N ILE A 140 8.10 5.37 11.67
CA ILE A 140 7.15 5.46 12.79
C ILE A 140 7.24 4.21 13.70
N ARG A 141 7.28 3.01 13.12
CA ARG A 141 7.36 1.76 13.90
C ARG A 141 8.67 1.62 14.67
N ARG A 142 9.74 2.24 14.17
CA ARG A 142 11.10 2.17 14.75
C ARG A 142 11.45 3.36 15.65
N ALA A 143 10.64 4.42 15.64
CA ALA A 143 10.80 5.53 16.57
C ALA A 143 10.81 5.03 18.03
N PRO A 144 11.71 5.59 18.88
CA PRO A 144 11.71 5.36 20.32
C PRO A 144 10.32 5.55 20.91
N ARG A 145 9.95 4.74 21.92
CA ARG A 145 8.58 4.69 22.45
C ARG A 145 8.11 6.06 22.98
N ASP A 146 9.01 6.82 23.58
CA ASP A 146 8.80 8.17 24.11
C ASP A 146 8.69 9.24 23.02
N ALA A 147 9.34 9.07 21.88
CA ALA A 147 9.24 9.97 20.73
C ALA A 147 8.07 9.63 19.77
N ARG A 148 7.58 8.39 19.81
CA ARG A 148 6.65 7.84 18.80
C ARG A 148 5.37 8.64 18.64
N SER A 149 4.74 9.07 19.72
CA SER A 149 3.48 9.85 19.64
C SER A 149 3.67 11.20 18.96
N ALA A 150 4.78 11.90 19.24
CA ALA A 150 5.12 13.16 18.58
C ALA A 150 5.42 12.94 17.10
N THR A 151 6.26 11.94 16.76
CA THR A 151 6.57 11.56 15.38
C THR A 151 5.31 11.21 14.59
N ILE A 152 4.36 10.49 15.21
CA ILE A 152 3.09 10.15 14.59
C ILE A 152 2.25 11.40 14.36
N GLY A 153 2.11 12.28 15.36
CA GLY A 153 1.33 13.51 15.22
C GLY A 153 1.79 14.35 14.03
N GLU A 154 3.10 14.62 13.94
CA GLU A 154 3.69 15.41 12.86
C GLU A 154 3.58 14.72 11.49
N ALA A 155 3.85 13.41 11.43
CA ALA A 155 3.81 12.68 10.17
C ALA A 155 2.38 12.45 9.65
N THR A 156 1.39 12.33 10.53
CA THR A 156 0.04 11.88 10.14
C THR A 156 -0.68 12.91 9.29
N ASP A 157 -0.67 14.19 9.68
CA ASP A 157 -1.32 15.22 8.86
C ASP A 157 -0.73 15.29 7.44
N ALA A 158 0.61 15.17 7.33
CA ALA A 158 1.30 15.12 6.04
C ALA A 158 0.93 13.86 5.24
N ILE A 159 0.86 12.70 5.90
CA ILE A 159 0.46 11.43 5.26
C ILE A 159 -0.97 11.54 4.73
N PHE A 160 -1.92 12.04 5.52
CA PHE A 160 -3.31 12.16 5.09
C PHE A 160 -3.49 13.18 3.97
N ALA A 161 -2.80 14.32 4.03
CA ALA A 161 -2.87 15.33 2.98
C ALA A 161 -2.39 14.80 1.61
N ARG A 162 -1.44 13.85 1.62
CA ARG A 162 -0.80 13.35 0.39
C ARG A 162 -1.32 12.00 -0.09
N TYR A 163 -1.69 11.11 0.82
CA TYR A 163 -1.95 9.70 0.56
C TYR A 163 -3.36 9.25 0.97
N ALA A 164 -4.33 10.17 1.11
CA ALA A 164 -5.71 9.80 1.42
C ALA A 164 -6.30 8.77 0.43
N GLU A 165 -5.84 8.82 -0.83
CA GLU A 165 -6.25 7.90 -1.91
C GLU A 165 -5.28 6.72 -2.08
N SER A 166 -4.29 6.54 -1.23
CA SER A 166 -3.37 5.40 -1.29
C SER A 166 -4.04 4.14 -0.71
N PRO A 167 -3.93 2.97 -1.36
CA PRO A 167 -4.35 1.70 -0.75
C PRO A 167 -3.44 1.29 0.43
N HIS A 168 -2.20 1.78 0.50
CA HIS A 168 -1.26 1.46 1.59
C HIS A 168 -1.62 2.17 2.89
N ILE A 169 -2.48 3.20 2.86
CA ILE A 169 -2.93 3.92 4.07
C ILE A 169 -3.65 3.00 5.08
N LYS A 170 -4.15 1.83 4.64
CA LYS A 170 -4.70 0.80 5.55
C LYS A 170 -3.72 0.38 6.65
N ARG A 171 -2.40 0.48 6.42
CA ARG A 171 -1.36 0.15 7.40
C ARG A 171 -1.31 1.11 8.60
N LEU A 172 -2.00 2.25 8.55
CA LEU A 172 -2.21 3.09 9.74
C LEU A 172 -3.00 2.37 10.83
N GLY A 173 -3.81 1.37 10.48
CA GLY A 173 -4.47 0.47 11.43
C GLY A 173 -3.52 -0.15 12.45
N ASP A 174 -2.32 -0.56 12.01
CA ASP A 174 -1.27 -1.12 12.88
C ASP A 174 -0.76 -0.11 13.93
N LEU A 175 -0.95 1.19 13.66
CA LEU A 175 -0.49 2.29 14.48
C LEU A 175 -1.61 2.90 15.33
N MET A 176 -2.85 2.39 15.22
CA MET A 176 -4.05 2.94 15.86
C MET A 176 -3.92 3.16 17.38
N SER A 177 -3.17 2.30 18.08
CA SER A 177 -2.93 2.41 19.53
C SER A 177 -2.08 3.62 19.91
N SER A 178 -1.36 4.19 18.95
CA SER A 178 -0.47 5.34 19.13
C SER A 178 -1.15 6.69 18.87
N PHE A 179 -2.40 6.67 18.39
CA PHE A 179 -3.21 7.87 18.16
C PHE A 179 -4.05 8.23 19.40
N SER A 180 -4.27 9.53 19.62
CA SER A 180 -5.27 10.00 20.57
C SER A 180 -6.70 9.63 20.13
N VAL A 181 -7.68 9.79 21.02
CA VAL A 181 -9.09 9.55 20.67
C VAL A 181 -9.55 10.51 19.57
N GLU A 182 -9.19 11.79 19.68
CA GLU A 182 -9.53 12.84 18.72
C GLU A 182 -8.86 12.59 17.36
N GLN A 183 -7.60 12.16 17.36
CA GLN A 183 -6.90 11.78 16.14
C GLN A 183 -7.54 10.55 15.50
N ARG A 184 -7.93 9.54 16.29
CA ARG A 184 -8.61 8.37 15.75
C ARG A 184 -9.91 8.76 15.05
N GLU A 185 -10.73 9.56 15.70
CA GLU A 185 -12.00 10.00 15.10
C GLU A 185 -11.77 10.80 13.81
N LYS A 186 -10.87 11.79 13.84
CA LYS A 186 -10.56 12.62 12.67
C LYS A 186 -10.07 11.79 11.47
N TYR A 187 -9.05 10.97 11.69
CA TYR A 187 -8.32 10.31 10.61
C TYR A 187 -9.01 9.04 10.15
N PHE A 188 -9.41 8.17 11.09
CA PHE A 188 -10.02 6.90 10.75
C PHE A 188 -11.50 7.09 10.38
N GLY A 189 -12.23 8.01 11.01
CA GLY A 189 -13.56 8.41 10.53
C GLY A 189 -13.51 8.92 9.10
N GLY A 190 -12.54 9.79 8.79
CA GLY A 190 -12.31 10.29 7.42
C GLY A 190 -12.05 9.16 6.40
N LEU A 191 -11.19 8.18 6.72
CA LEU A 191 -10.94 7.04 5.82
C LEU A 191 -12.14 6.13 5.65
N ARG A 192 -12.87 5.87 6.74
CA ARG A 192 -14.08 5.05 6.72
C ARG A 192 -15.10 5.61 5.72
N GLU A 193 -15.29 6.92 5.73
CA GLU A 193 -16.30 7.60 4.91
C GLU A 193 -15.82 7.88 3.48
N ASN A 194 -14.55 8.26 3.30
CA ASN A 194 -14.09 8.88 2.06
C ASN A 194 -13.04 8.08 1.28
N SER A 195 -12.48 7.00 1.85
CA SER A 195 -11.45 6.24 1.13
C SER A 195 -12.05 5.60 -0.14
N PRO A 196 -11.41 5.72 -1.30
CA PRO A 196 -11.87 5.05 -2.52
C PRO A 196 -11.68 3.53 -2.44
N HIS A 197 -10.81 3.04 -1.55
CA HIS A 197 -10.42 1.63 -1.47
C HIS A 197 -11.26 0.87 -0.45
N ALA A 198 -11.97 -0.17 -0.92
CA ALA A 198 -12.78 -1.03 -0.06
C ALA A 198 -11.94 -1.70 1.05
N GLU A 199 -10.71 -2.14 0.75
CA GLU A 199 -9.80 -2.73 1.74
C GLU A 199 -9.40 -1.75 2.84
N VAL A 200 -9.24 -0.46 2.51
CA VAL A 200 -8.92 0.58 3.50
C VAL A 200 -10.12 0.81 4.41
N ARG A 201 -11.33 0.94 3.84
CA ARG A 201 -12.56 1.10 4.63
C ARG A 201 -12.76 -0.10 5.56
N ALA A 202 -12.64 -1.32 5.05
CA ALA A 202 -12.75 -2.54 5.84
C ALA A 202 -11.71 -2.62 6.97
N ALA A 203 -10.44 -2.31 6.66
CA ALA A 203 -9.38 -2.28 7.68
C ALA A 203 -9.71 -1.31 8.82
N VAL A 204 -10.13 -0.11 8.48
CA VAL A 204 -10.45 0.93 9.45
C VAL A 204 -11.66 0.56 10.31
N ILE A 205 -12.75 0.06 9.70
CA ILE A 205 -13.94 -0.38 10.44
C ILE A 205 -13.56 -1.51 11.42
N TYR A 206 -12.81 -2.50 10.94
CA TYR A 206 -12.35 -3.61 11.76
C TYR A 206 -11.47 -3.16 12.93
N ASP A 207 -10.51 -2.28 12.66
CA ASP A 207 -9.60 -1.78 13.67
C ASP A 207 -10.32 -0.96 14.73
N LEU A 208 -11.20 -0.04 14.35
CA LEU A 208 -12.00 0.73 15.31
C LEU A 208 -12.87 -0.18 16.19
N ALA A 209 -13.55 -1.16 15.60
CA ALA A 209 -14.38 -2.11 16.34
C ALA A 209 -13.54 -2.98 17.29
N ARG A 210 -12.42 -3.53 16.81
CA ARG A 210 -11.46 -4.31 17.60
C ARG A 210 -10.88 -3.51 18.74
N TYR A 211 -10.51 -2.25 18.50
CA TYR A 211 -10.01 -1.33 19.53
C TYR A 211 -11.05 -1.13 20.63
N LYS A 212 -12.26 -0.68 20.27
CA LYS A 212 -13.33 -0.44 21.25
C LYS A 212 -13.60 -1.69 22.06
N LYS A 213 -13.79 -2.85 21.41
CA LYS A 213 -14.05 -4.12 22.11
C LYS A 213 -12.93 -4.53 23.06
N ARG A 214 -11.66 -4.44 22.62
CA ARG A 214 -10.50 -4.77 23.47
C ARG A 214 -10.40 -3.83 24.67
N TYR A 215 -10.55 -2.53 24.45
CA TYR A 215 -10.28 -1.52 25.47
C TYR A 215 -11.45 -1.26 26.42
N MET A 216 -12.68 -1.62 26.04
CA MET A 216 -13.82 -1.71 26.98
C MET A 216 -13.52 -2.75 28.09
N ARG A 217 -12.96 -3.92 27.73
CA ARG A 217 -12.55 -4.95 28.71
C ARG A 217 -11.55 -4.43 29.75
N TYR A 218 -10.70 -3.47 29.36
CA TYR A 218 -9.69 -2.87 30.24
C TYR A 218 -10.16 -1.57 30.91
N GLY A 219 -11.41 -1.14 30.71
CA GLY A 219 -11.93 0.12 31.24
C GLY A 219 -11.30 1.39 30.65
N MET A 220 -10.65 1.29 29.48
CA MET A 220 -10.03 2.43 28.78
C MET A 220 -10.96 3.07 27.74
N VAL A 221 -12.02 2.36 27.36
CA VAL A 221 -13.15 2.87 26.58
C VAL A 221 -14.40 2.63 27.42
N GLU A 222 -15.30 3.61 27.45
CA GLU A 222 -16.55 3.50 28.20
C GLU A 222 -17.40 2.34 27.65
N ASP A 223 -17.79 1.43 28.52
CA ASP A 223 -18.62 0.27 28.19
C ASP A 223 -20.11 0.64 28.23
N ALA A 224 -20.47 1.64 27.42
CA ALA A 224 -21.83 2.15 27.27
C ALA A 224 -22.62 1.36 26.21
N PRO A 225 -23.95 1.21 26.34
CA PRO A 225 -24.79 0.54 25.36
C PRO A 225 -24.56 1.02 23.92
N GLU A 226 -24.42 2.33 23.73
CA GLU A 226 -24.20 2.96 22.43
C GLU A 226 -22.86 2.54 21.80
N THR A 227 -21.82 2.35 22.64
CA THR A 227 -20.52 1.87 22.16
C THR A 227 -20.60 0.42 21.71
N ARG A 228 -21.34 -0.43 22.44
CA ARG A 228 -21.56 -1.84 22.07
C ARG A 228 -22.36 -1.95 20.77
N GLU A 229 -23.46 -1.22 20.67
CA GLU A 229 -24.29 -1.16 19.46
C GLU A 229 -23.48 -0.72 18.23
N GLN A 230 -22.64 0.31 18.39
CA GLN A 230 -21.77 0.76 17.29
C GLN A 230 -20.74 -0.32 16.89
N VAL A 231 -20.13 -1.01 17.86
CA VAL A 231 -19.18 -2.11 17.57
C VAL A 231 -19.90 -3.24 16.83
N GLU A 232 -21.10 -3.63 17.28
CA GLU A 232 -21.88 -4.66 16.61
C GLU A 232 -22.29 -4.25 15.19
N ALA A 233 -22.74 -3.01 14.99
CA ALA A 233 -23.06 -2.48 13.68
C ALA A 233 -21.85 -2.47 12.74
N ASP A 234 -20.67 -2.06 13.23
CA ASP A 234 -19.42 -2.05 12.46
C ASP A 234 -18.99 -3.47 12.04
N LEU A 235 -19.14 -4.46 12.94
CA LEU A 235 -18.79 -5.85 12.64
C LEU A 235 -19.80 -6.51 11.68
N ASN A 236 -21.10 -6.23 11.83
CA ASN A 236 -22.11 -6.70 10.88
C ASN A 236 -21.89 -6.11 9.49
N LEU A 237 -21.55 -4.82 9.40
CA LEU A 237 -21.19 -4.18 8.13
C LEU A 237 -20.00 -4.88 7.45
N LEU A 238 -18.97 -5.28 8.21
CA LEU A 238 -17.86 -6.07 7.66
C LEU A 238 -18.31 -7.40 7.11
N MET A 239 -19.23 -8.09 7.78
CA MET A 239 -19.76 -9.37 7.31
C MET A 239 -20.68 -9.22 6.09
N GLU A 240 -21.37 -8.10 5.95
CA GLU A 240 -22.32 -7.89 4.85
C GLU A 240 -21.62 -7.36 3.59
N GLU A 241 -20.73 -6.38 3.72
CA GLU A 241 -20.13 -5.68 2.58
C GLU A 241 -18.69 -6.09 2.27
N TYR A 242 -17.95 -6.57 3.28
CA TYR A 242 -16.50 -6.75 3.18
C TYR A 242 -16.05 -8.19 3.52
N ALA A 243 -16.98 -9.14 3.63
CA ALA A 243 -16.69 -10.46 4.20
C ALA A 243 -15.58 -11.21 3.49
N ASP A 244 -15.53 -11.12 2.16
CA ASP A 244 -14.59 -11.84 1.30
C ASP A 244 -13.25 -11.11 1.12
N LEU A 245 -13.13 -9.87 1.63
CA LEU A 245 -11.88 -9.14 1.51
C LEU A 245 -10.80 -9.77 2.40
N PRO A 246 -9.59 -10.02 1.87
CA PRO A 246 -8.52 -10.68 2.60
C PRO A 246 -7.95 -9.76 3.68
N THR A 247 -7.61 -10.34 4.83
CA THR A 247 -6.89 -9.66 5.91
C THR A 247 -6.01 -10.65 6.66
N GLY A 248 -4.70 -10.41 6.65
CA GLY A 248 -3.71 -11.37 7.15
C GLY A 248 -3.87 -12.74 6.48
N GLY A 249 -3.95 -13.80 7.29
CA GLY A 249 -4.20 -15.17 6.84
C GLY A 249 -5.69 -15.58 6.79
N SER A 250 -6.61 -14.61 6.76
CA SER A 250 -8.07 -14.84 6.82
C SER A 250 -8.83 -13.80 5.97
N THR A 251 -10.13 -13.65 6.21
CA THR A 251 -10.98 -12.61 5.61
C THR A 251 -11.66 -11.77 6.69
N TYR A 252 -12.10 -10.54 6.34
CA TYR A 252 -12.78 -9.67 7.31
C TYR A 252 -14.07 -10.28 7.85
N GLY A 253 -14.79 -11.09 7.07
CA GLY A 253 -16.00 -11.78 7.53
C GLY A 253 -15.70 -12.75 8.67
N VAL A 254 -14.66 -13.58 8.53
CA VAL A 254 -14.21 -14.50 9.58
C VAL A 254 -13.73 -13.74 10.82
N MET A 255 -12.97 -12.65 10.62
CA MET A 255 -12.45 -11.86 11.74
C MET A 255 -13.57 -11.11 12.47
N ALA A 256 -14.60 -10.63 11.75
CA ALA A 256 -15.75 -9.95 12.33
C ALA A 256 -16.65 -10.93 13.09
N ASP A 257 -16.92 -12.11 12.52
CA ASP A 257 -17.65 -13.18 13.19
C ASP A 257 -16.97 -13.61 14.49
N ALA A 258 -15.64 -13.81 14.47
CA ALA A 258 -14.86 -14.15 15.66
C ALA A 258 -14.91 -13.07 16.75
N LEU A 259 -15.05 -11.79 16.36
CA LEU A 259 -15.25 -10.71 17.31
C LEU A 259 -16.69 -10.68 17.83
N LEU A 260 -17.71 -10.81 16.99
CA LEU A 260 -19.12 -10.81 17.42
C LEU A 260 -19.42 -11.99 18.35
N ASN A 261 -19.04 -13.18 17.92
CA ASN A 261 -19.32 -14.46 18.55
C ASN A 261 -18.13 -14.95 19.39
N ALA A 262 -17.41 -14.02 20.02
CA ALA A 262 -16.31 -14.36 20.92
C ALA A 262 -16.84 -15.16 22.12
N TYR A 263 -16.19 -16.29 22.41
CA TYR A 263 -16.53 -17.12 23.57
C TYR A 263 -16.43 -16.33 24.88
N THR A 264 -17.35 -16.57 25.81
CA THR A 264 -17.30 -16.00 27.16
C THR A 264 -16.25 -16.71 28.02
N ASP A 265 -15.87 -16.07 29.14
CA ASP A 265 -14.94 -16.68 30.10
C ASP A 265 -15.52 -17.99 30.70
N GLU A 266 -16.85 -18.10 30.82
CA GLU A 266 -17.55 -19.31 31.27
C GLU A 266 -17.50 -20.44 30.23
N GLU A 267 -17.63 -20.11 28.94
CA GLU A 267 -17.55 -21.09 27.85
C GLU A 267 -16.13 -21.65 27.68
N LEU A 268 -15.11 -20.87 28.07
CA LEU A 268 -13.70 -21.27 28.07
C LEU A 268 -13.20 -21.81 29.42
N ALA A 269 -14.10 -22.05 30.38
CA ALA A 269 -13.74 -22.49 31.72
C ALA A 269 -13.28 -23.96 31.79
N ILE A 270 -12.53 -24.29 32.84
CA ILE A 270 -12.09 -25.67 33.11
C ILE A 270 -13.30 -26.61 33.20
N GLY A 271 -13.22 -27.74 32.51
CA GLY A 271 -14.28 -28.74 32.44
C GLY A 271 -15.28 -28.54 31.30
N GLN A 272 -15.25 -27.38 30.63
CA GLN A 272 -15.97 -27.18 29.37
C GLN A 272 -15.28 -27.88 28.21
N ARG A 273 -16.05 -28.15 27.16
CA ARG A 273 -15.51 -28.69 25.91
C ARG A 273 -14.71 -27.58 25.22
N ALA A 274 -13.43 -27.83 24.97
CA ALA A 274 -12.58 -26.92 24.19
C ALA A 274 -13.23 -26.66 22.81
N PRO A 275 -13.29 -25.38 22.36
CA PRO A 275 -13.75 -25.04 21.02
C PRO A 275 -12.99 -25.80 19.93
N GLU A 276 -13.66 -26.12 18.83
CA GLU A 276 -12.97 -26.69 17.67
C GLU A 276 -12.05 -25.64 17.07
N ILE A 277 -10.76 -25.96 16.94
CA ILE A 277 -9.78 -25.12 16.26
C ILE A 277 -9.47 -25.75 14.92
N ILE A 278 -9.68 -24.99 13.85
CA ILE A 278 -9.38 -25.40 12.49
C ILE A 278 -8.29 -24.47 11.98
N GLY A 279 -7.25 -25.02 11.37
CA GLY A 279 -6.18 -24.23 10.80
C GLY A 279 -5.35 -24.99 9.79
N VAL A 280 -4.25 -24.37 9.38
CA VAL A 280 -3.26 -24.93 8.47
C VAL A 280 -1.92 -24.95 9.19
N THR A 281 -1.23 -26.09 9.14
CA THR A 281 0.12 -26.26 9.70
C THR A 281 1.16 -25.51 8.88
N ALA A 282 2.39 -25.35 9.42
CA ALA A 282 3.51 -24.75 8.70
C ALA A 282 3.84 -25.48 7.37
N ASP A 283 3.51 -26.78 7.27
CA ASP A 283 3.68 -27.58 6.05
C ASP A 283 2.49 -27.46 5.07
N GLY A 284 1.53 -26.56 5.33
CA GLY A 284 0.36 -26.36 4.49
C GLY A 284 -0.74 -27.43 4.64
N LYS A 285 -0.68 -28.29 5.67
CA LYS A 285 -1.70 -29.32 5.91
C LYS A 285 -2.79 -28.84 6.85
N ASP A 286 -4.04 -29.19 6.55
CA ASP A 286 -5.17 -28.95 7.44
C ASP A 286 -4.99 -29.66 8.78
N ILE A 287 -5.25 -28.93 9.87
CA ILE A 287 -5.24 -29.43 11.25
C ILE A 287 -6.55 -29.06 11.93
N ARG A 288 -7.05 -29.98 12.76
CA ARG A 288 -8.24 -29.77 13.61
C ARG A 288 -7.97 -30.25 15.02
N LEU A 289 -8.41 -29.52 16.03
CA LEU A 289 -8.22 -29.93 17.42
C LEU A 289 -8.86 -31.31 17.70
N GLY A 290 -10.03 -31.58 17.10
CA GLY A 290 -10.72 -32.87 17.22
C GLY A 290 -9.91 -34.07 16.70
N GLN A 291 -8.88 -33.88 15.87
CA GLN A 291 -8.01 -34.97 15.40
C GLN A 291 -7.16 -35.58 16.53
N PHE A 292 -7.02 -34.88 17.66
CA PHE A 292 -6.21 -35.31 18.79
C PHE A 292 -7.03 -35.93 19.94
N LEU A 293 -8.32 -36.20 19.73
CA LEU A 293 -9.15 -36.86 20.73
C LEU A 293 -8.53 -38.18 21.22
N GLY A 294 -8.63 -38.41 22.53
CA GLY A 294 -7.99 -39.56 23.20
C GLY A 294 -6.52 -39.31 23.59
N ARG A 295 -5.98 -38.11 23.35
CA ARG A 295 -4.66 -37.68 23.82
C ARG A 295 -4.79 -36.46 24.73
N VAL A 296 -3.83 -36.31 25.65
CA VAL A 296 -3.63 -35.03 26.35
C VAL A 296 -2.85 -34.12 25.42
N VAL A 297 -3.42 -32.95 25.10
CA VAL A 297 -2.84 -31.97 24.18
C VAL A 297 -2.57 -30.68 24.95
N VAL A 298 -1.40 -30.10 24.73
CA VAL A 298 -1.08 -28.74 25.16
C VAL A 298 -1.14 -27.86 23.92
N ILE A 299 -1.90 -26.76 24.00
CA ILE A 299 -2.00 -25.77 22.95
C ILE A 299 -1.29 -24.51 23.46
N ASP A 300 -0.31 -24.04 22.70
CA ASP A 300 0.45 -22.84 23.00
C ASP A 300 0.16 -21.78 21.94
N PHE A 301 -0.27 -20.60 22.38
CA PHE A 301 -0.57 -19.47 21.51
C PHE A 301 0.62 -18.50 21.52
N TRP A 302 1.40 -18.52 20.44
CA TRP A 302 2.57 -17.65 20.24
C TRP A 302 2.47 -16.94 18.88
N GLY A 303 3.39 -16.01 18.62
CA GLY A 303 3.52 -15.35 17.32
C GLY A 303 4.95 -14.91 17.05
N ASP A 304 5.24 -14.62 15.79
CA ASP A 304 6.56 -14.24 15.24
C ASP A 304 6.85 -12.72 15.31
N TRP A 305 5.99 -11.98 16.01
CA TRP A 305 5.94 -10.52 16.08
C TRP A 305 7.18 -9.85 16.69
#